data_AF-G9NUY2-F1
#
_entry.id   AF-G9NUY2-F1
#
_cell.length_a   1.000
_cell.length_b   1.000
_cell.length_c   1.000
_cell.angle_alpha   90.00
_cell.angle_beta   90.00
_cell.angle_gamma   90.00
#
_symmetry.space_group_name_H-M   'P 1'
#
loop_
_entity.id
_entity.type
_entity.pdbx_description
1 polymer ?
#
loop_
_entity_poly.entity_id
_entity_poly.type
_entity_poly.pdbx_seq_one_letter_code
_entity_poly.pdbx_strand_id
1 'polypeptide(L)'
;MSAEYTPESNVESNLQDDSYASQMKEPVPVQSDNKDIEDPVDASFADSDQQLAQDDKEAIDESNIMDDRTRGAKPMGTYQEPGDNVAGLE
;
A
#
# COMPACT_ATOMS: atom_id res chain seq x y z
N MET A 1 -0.68 -51.09 20.39
CA MET A 1 0.13 -49.89 20.67
C MET A 1 -0.49 -48.75 19.91
N SER A 2 -1.35 -47.99 20.58
CA SER A 2 -1.93 -46.76 20.03
C SER A 2 -0.94 -45.65 20.32
N ALA A 3 -0.33 -45.07 19.28
CA ALA A 3 0.51 -43.90 19.45
C ALA A 3 -0.42 -42.72 19.77
N GLU A 4 -0.31 -42.18 20.97
CA GLU A 4 -0.99 -40.96 21.38
C GLU A 4 -0.39 -39.80 20.57
N TYR A 5 -1.23 -39.17 19.75
CA TYR A 5 -0.88 -37.92 19.08
C TYR A 5 -0.92 -36.80 20.13
N THR A 6 0.25 -36.37 20.57
CA THR A 6 0.43 -35.15 21.37
C THR A 6 0.79 -34.03 20.42
N PRO A 7 -0.11 -33.06 20.15
CA PRO A 7 0.30 -31.86 19.43
C PRO A 7 1.25 -31.08 20.35
N GLU A 8 2.54 -31.13 20.05
CA GLU A 8 3.53 -30.31 20.71
C GLU A 8 3.30 -28.83 20.38
N SER A 9 3.52 -28.01 21.40
CA SER A 9 3.63 -26.57 21.39
C SER A 9 2.33 -25.81 21.13
N ASN A 10 1.85 -25.23 22.22
CA ASN A 10 1.11 -24.00 22.28
C ASN A 10 1.77 -22.97 21.34
N VAL A 11 1.28 -22.83 20.10
CA VAL A 11 1.72 -21.77 19.20
C VAL A 11 1.15 -20.49 19.77
N GLU A 12 1.91 -19.87 20.66
CA GLU A 12 1.66 -18.50 21.09
C GLU A 12 1.48 -17.65 19.84
N SER A 13 0.43 -16.84 19.83
CA SER A 13 -0.04 -16.03 18.72
C SER A 13 0.90 -14.85 18.37
N ASN A 14 2.21 -15.05 18.48
CA ASN A 14 3.29 -14.12 18.18
C ASN A 14 4.37 -14.85 17.36
N LEU A 15 3.98 -15.39 16.19
CA LEU A 15 4.92 -16.01 15.27
C LEU A 15 5.58 -14.89 14.43
N GLN A 16 6.67 -14.33 14.93
CA GLN A 16 7.56 -13.45 14.14
C GLN A 16 8.52 -14.34 13.35
N ASP A 17 8.36 -14.45 12.03
CA ASP A 17 9.20 -15.29 11.18
C ASP A 17 9.55 -14.60 9.86
N ASP A 18 10.78 -14.09 9.74
CA ASP A 18 11.26 -13.45 8.51
C ASP A 18 11.89 -14.43 7.50
N SER A 19 11.82 -15.75 7.73
CA SER A 19 12.47 -16.76 6.89
C SER A 19 12.00 -16.74 5.43
N TYR A 20 10.78 -16.26 5.18
CA TYR A 20 10.23 -16.07 3.84
C TYR A 20 10.91 -14.95 3.05
N ALA A 21 11.52 -13.96 3.71
CA ALA A 21 12.20 -12.84 3.04
C ALA A 21 13.58 -13.25 2.48
N SER A 22 14.09 -14.43 2.88
CA SER A 22 15.40 -14.95 2.49
C SER A 22 15.38 -16.45 2.16
N GLN A 23 14.38 -16.94 1.41
CA GLN A 23 14.24 -18.37 1.08
C GLN A 23 15.42 -18.97 0.29
N MET A 24 16.38 -18.15 -0.18
CA MET A 24 17.62 -18.56 -0.84
C MET A 24 18.79 -17.63 -0.46
N LYS A 25 19.98 -17.85 -1.06
CA LYS A 25 21.18 -16.97 -0.90
C LYS A 25 20.97 -15.53 -1.41
N GLU A 26 19.79 -15.22 -1.93
CA GLU A 26 19.41 -13.92 -2.48
C GLU A 26 18.16 -13.40 -1.76
N PRO A 27 18.11 -12.09 -1.43
CA PRO A 27 16.95 -11.48 -0.80
C PRO A 27 15.77 -11.41 -1.77
N VAL A 28 14.58 -11.75 -1.30
CA VAL A 28 13.32 -11.61 -2.04
C VAL A 28 12.79 -10.18 -1.85
N PRO A 29 12.25 -9.49 -2.87
CA PRO A 29 11.79 -8.10 -2.77
C PRO A 29 10.45 -7.96 -2.03
N VAL A 30 10.35 -8.54 -0.84
CA VAL A 30 9.21 -8.43 0.07
C VAL A 30 9.65 -7.73 1.35
N GLN A 31 8.70 -7.16 2.09
CA GLN A 31 8.98 -6.61 3.42
C GLN A 31 8.96 -7.74 4.44
N SER A 32 9.90 -7.72 5.38
CA SER A 32 9.95 -8.61 6.54
C SER A 32 8.93 -8.17 7.60
N ASP A 33 8.49 -9.10 8.46
CA ASP A 33 7.49 -8.84 9.51
C ASP A 33 8.04 -7.87 10.55
N ASN A 34 9.33 -7.99 10.88
CA ASN A 34 10.00 -7.15 11.87
C ASN A 34 10.57 -5.85 11.27
N LYS A 35 10.31 -5.56 9.99
CA LYS A 35 10.80 -4.34 9.39
C LYS A 35 9.91 -3.18 9.82
N ASP A 36 10.49 -2.23 10.53
CA ASP A 36 9.82 -0.97 10.84
C ASP A 36 9.45 -0.26 9.53
N ILE A 37 8.16 -0.01 9.36
CA ILE A 37 7.60 0.74 8.24
C ILE A 37 7.08 2.05 8.83
N GLU A 38 7.44 3.16 8.18
CA GLU A 38 6.87 4.46 8.52
C GLU A 38 5.39 4.44 8.17
N ASP A 39 4.54 4.65 9.17
CA ASP A 39 3.13 4.92 8.94
C ASP A 39 3.00 6.36 8.42
N PRO A 40 2.50 6.57 7.19
CA PRO A 40 2.26 7.92 6.69
C PRO A 40 1.18 8.66 7.46
N VAL A 41 0.42 7.97 8.32
CA VAL A 41 -0.66 8.54 9.14
C VAL A 41 -0.12 8.94 10.51
N ASP A 42 -0.24 10.22 10.85
CA ASP A 42 -0.02 10.69 12.22
C ASP A 42 -1.22 10.30 13.09
N ALA A 43 -1.06 9.25 13.90
CA ALA A 43 -2.10 8.72 14.77
C ALA A 43 -2.66 9.76 15.77
N SER A 44 -1.87 10.77 16.15
CA SER A 44 -2.32 11.81 17.09
C SER A 44 -3.24 12.84 16.44
N PHE A 45 -3.11 13.00 15.12
CA PHE A 45 -3.90 13.93 14.33
C PHE A 45 -5.08 13.23 13.65
N ALA A 46 -4.90 11.99 13.21
CA ALA A 46 -5.89 11.23 12.45
C ALA A 46 -7.21 11.00 13.22
N ASP A 47 -7.14 10.81 14.55
CA ASP A 47 -8.32 10.61 15.42
C ASP A 47 -8.75 11.90 16.16
N SER A 48 -8.41 13.06 15.59
CA SER A 48 -8.73 14.36 16.19
C SER A 48 -10.04 14.95 15.67
N ASP A 49 -10.74 15.70 16.52
CA ASP A 49 -11.93 16.49 16.11
C ASP A 49 -11.59 17.49 14.99
N GLN A 50 -10.33 17.94 14.90
CA GLN A 50 -9.86 18.84 13.85
C GLN A 50 -9.90 18.15 12.48
N GLN A 51 -9.47 16.88 12.40
CA GLN A 51 -9.53 16.10 11.17
C GLN A 51 -10.99 15.91 10.73
N LEU A 52 -11.88 15.51 11.65
CA LEU A 52 -13.31 15.34 11.34
C LEU A 52 -13.94 16.62 10.79
N ALA A 53 -13.65 17.77 11.41
CA ALA A 53 -14.19 19.06 10.95
C ALA A 53 -13.62 19.51 9.59
N GLN A 54 -12.44 19.04 9.20
CA GLN A 54 -11.88 19.26 7.88
C GLN A 54 -12.53 18.33 6.86
N ASP A 55 -12.65 17.04 7.18
CA ASP A 55 -13.32 16.03 6.35
C ASP A 55 -14.76 16.45 6.04
N ASP A 56 -15.52 16.94 7.02
CA ASP A 56 -16.90 17.41 6.84
C ASP A 56 -16.99 18.58 5.86
N LYS A 57 -15.98 19.46 5.82
CA LYS A 57 -15.93 20.58 4.87
C LYS A 57 -15.56 20.10 3.47
N GLU A 58 -14.55 19.24 3.38
CA GLU A 58 -14.07 18.69 2.11
C GLU A 58 -15.13 17.78 1.45
N ALA A 59 -15.91 17.05 2.25
CA ALA A 59 -16.97 16.17 1.76
C ALA A 59 -18.10 16.93 1.04
N ILE A 60 -18.30 18.20 1.38
CA ILE A 60 -19.31 19.07 0.75
C ILE A 60 -18.68 19.96 -0.33
N ASP A 61 -17.35 20.04 -0.40
CA ASP A 61 -16.65 20.87 -1.37
C ASP A 61 -16.66 20.24 -2.77
N GLU A 62 -17.55 20.76 -3.63
CA GLU A 62 -17.66 20.33 -5.01
C GLU A 62 -16.47 20.75 -5.88
N SER A 63 -15.56 21.61 -5.41
CA SER A 63 -14.42 22.08 -6.21
C SER A 63 -13.39 20.98 -6.52
N ASN A 64 -13.37 19.92 -5.70
CA ASN A 64 -12.55 18.72 -5.93
C ASN A 64 -13.25 17.67 -6.81
N ILE A 65 -14.50 17.92 -7.22
CA ILE A 65 -15.25 17.04 -8.12
C ILE A 65 -14.88 17.37 -9.57
N MET A 66 -14.61 16.34 -10.37
CA MET A 66 -14.48 16.51 -11.82
C MET A 66 -15.86 16.78 -12.43
N ASP A 67 -16.00 17.91 -13.14
CA ASP A 67 -17.26 18.32 -13.78
C ASP A 67 -17.75 17.33 -14.85
N ASP A 68 -16.83 16.58 -15.48
CA ASP A 68 -17.11 15.78 -16.67
C ASP A 68 -17.03 14.26 -16.45
N ARG A 69 -17.76 13.53 -17.29
CA ARG A 69 -17.73 12.07 -17.30
C ARG A 69 -16.44 11.57 -17.96
N THR A 70 -15.56 10.96 -17.17
CA THR A 70 -14.31 10.34 -17.67
C THR A 70 -14.54 9.06 -18.47
N ARG A 71 -15.75 8.46 -18.39
CA ARG A 71 -16.06 7.20 -19.09
C ARG A 71 -16.23 7.42 -20.60
N GLY A 72 -15.23 7.01 -21.37
CA GLY A 72 -15.20 7.15 -22.83
C GLY A 72 -14.64 8.49 -23.32
N ALA A 73 -14.18 9.35 -22.41
CA ALA A 73 -13.44 10.54 -22.77
C ALA A 73 -12.09 10.13 -23.38
N LYS A 74 -11.73 10.73 -24.51
CA LYS A 74 -10.37 10.60 -25.04
C LYS A 74 -9.42 11.35 -24.08
N PRO A 75 -8.24 10.81 -23.78
CA PRO A 75 -7.27 11.51 -22.94
C PRO A 75 -7.01 12.91 -23.51
N MET A 76 -6.85 13.89 -22.62
CA MET A 76 -6.40 15.24 -22.96
C MET A 76 -4.91 15.19 -23.29
N GLY A 77 -4.58 14.64 -24.46
CA GLY A 77 -3.21 14.41 -24.92
C GLY A 77 -3.05 13.06 -25.62
N THR A 78 -1.88 12.86 -26.24
CA THR A 78 -1.44 11.54 -26.72
C THR A 78 -0.68 10.83 -25.61
N TYR A 79 -0.75 9.49 -25.56
CA TYR A 79 0.13 8.72 -24.69
C TYR A 79 1.58 9.06 -25.05
N GLN A 80 2.36 9.42 -24.04
CA GLN A 80 3.78 9.71 -24.21
C GLN A 80 4.54 8.47 -23.76
N GLU A 81 5.11 7.75 -24.72
CA GLU A 81 5.93 6.58 -24.43
C GLU A 81 7.34 7.03 -23.99
N PRO A 82 8.05 6.22 -23.19
CA PRO A 82 9.43 6.53 -22.76
C PRO A 82 10.44 6.78 -23.90
N GLY A 83 10.06 6.60 -25.17
CA GLY A 83 10.85 6.88 -26.37
C GLY A 83 10.48 8.17 -27.12
N ASP A 84 9.37 8.84 -26.80
CA ASP A 84 8.85 9.95 -27.60
C ASP A 84 9.67 11.26 -27.48
N ASN A 85 10.60 11.33 -26.54
CA ASN A 85 11.51 12.47 -26.35
C ASN A 85 12.99 12.11 -26.59
N VAL A 86 13.30 11.16 -27.47
CA VAL A 86 14.69 10.99 -27.93
C VAL A 86 15.00 12.03 -29.00
N ALA A 87 15.44 13.21 -28.57
CA ALA A 87 16.04 14.18 -29.46
C ALA A 87 17.29 13.57 -30.11
N GLY A 88 17.19 13.14 -31.37
CA GLY A 88 18.36 12.85 -32.21
C GLY A 88 18.45 11.49 -32.91
N LEU A 89 17.34 10.82 -33.25
CA LEU A 89 17.36 9.71 -34.21
C LEU A 89 16.48 10.04 -35.42
N GLU A 90 17.05 10.76 -36.39
CA GLU A 90 16.67 10.70 -37.81
C GLU A 90 17.40 9.54 -38.50
#